data_AF-A0A5N7Z9M5-F1
#
_entry.id   AF-A0A5N7Z9M5-F1
#
_cell.length_a   1.000
_cell.length_b   1.000
_cell.length_c   1.000
_cell.angle_alpha   90.00
_cell.angle_beta   90.00
_cell.angle_gamma   90.00
#
_symmetry.space_group_name_H-M   'P 1'
#
loop_
_entity.id
_entity.type
_entity.pdbx_description
1 polymer ?
#
loop_
_entity_poly.entity_id
_entity_poly.type
_entity_poly.pdbx_seq_one_letter_code
_entity_poly.pdbx_strand_id
1 'polypeptide(L)'
;MVLASCGDKNPQQQQPSGPMPFPVQKVVKENTTTYQEYSANLQGQQNVEIRPKVSGFIEQIFVDEGQTVRKGQVLFKLETNTLSQDAGAAKAAV
;
A
#
# COMPACT_ATOMS: atom_id res chain seq x y z
N MET A 1 -67.78 -48.89 -58.24
CA MET A 1 -66.67 -47.95 -57.98
C MET A 1 -67.27 -46.56 -57.76
N VAL A 2 -67.61 -46.25 -56.51
CA VAL A 2 -68.08 -44.93 -56.07
C VAL A 2 -67.13 -44.54 -54.94
N LEU A 3 -66.26 -43.57 -55.21
CA LEU A 3 -65.26 -43.06 -54.26
C LEU A 3 -65.92 -41.96 -53.41
N ALA A 4 -66.38 -42.32 -52.21
CA ALA A 4 -66.81 -41.35 -51.21
C ALA A 4 -65.62 -41.06 -50.28
N SER A 5 -64.94 -39.94 -50.51
CA SER A 5 -63.90 -39.38 -49.63
C SER A 5 -64.59 -38.59 -48.51
N CYS A 6 -64.70 -39.19 -47.33
CA CYS A 6 -64.91 -38.44 -46.09
C CYS A 6 -63.54 -38.27 -45.44
N GLY A 7 -62.88 -37.17 -45.81
CA GLY A 7 -61.78 -36.65 -45.01
C GLY A 7 -62.35 -35.98 -43.77
N ASP A 8 -62.08 -36.56 -42.60
CA ASP A 8 -62.27 -35.89 -41.31
C ASP A 8 -61.30 -34.70 -41.23
N LYS A 9 -61.70 -33.59 -41.85
CA LYS A 9 -61.13 -32.27 -41.57
C LYS A 9 -61.68 -31.82 -40.24
N ASN A 10 -61.15 -32.40 -39.18
CA ASN A 10 -61.24 -31.78 -37.87
C ASN A 10 -60.34 -30.53 -37.95
N PRO A 11 -60.89 -29.30 -37.87
CA PRO A 11 -60.03 -28.14 -37.73
C PRO A 11 -59.46 -28.24 -36.32
N GLN A 12 -58.23 -28.75 -36.20
CA GLN A 12 -57.41 -28.47 -35.04
C GLN A 12 -57.26 -26.96 -35.01
N GLN A 13 -58.12 -26.30 -34.22
CA GLN A 13 -57.90 -24.94 -33.78
C GLN A 13 -56.50 -24.92 -33.15
N GLN A 14 -55.57 -24.31 -33.87
CA GLN A 14 -54.29 -23.92 -33.30
C GLN A 14 -54.61 -22.93 -32.19
N GLN A 15 -54.67 -23.46 -30.97
CA GLN A 15 -54.66 -22.63 -29.78
C GLN A 15 -53.38 -21.80 -29.86
N PRO A 16 -53.45 -20.46 -29.77
CA PRO A 16 -52.24 -19.64 -29.80
C PRO A 16 -51.32 -20.18 -28.72
N SER A 17 -50.19 -20.74 -29.13
CA SER A 17 -49.15 -21.22 -28.23
C SER A 17 -48.71 -20.01 -27.44
N GLY A 18 -49.19 -19.91 -26.20
CA GLY A 18 -48.79 -18.88 -25.28
C GLY A 18 -47.26 -18.86 -25.13
N PRO A 19 -46.67 -17.74 -24.69
CA PRO A 19 -45.22 -17.62 -24.60
C PRO A 19 -44.63 -18.82 -23.86
N MET A 20 -43.65 -19.47 -24.49
CA MET A 20 -42.98 -20.63 -23.90
C MET A 20 -42.38 -20.23 -22.55
N PRO A 21 -42.59 -21.01 -21.48
CA PRO A 21 -42.04 -20.68 -20.18
C PRO A 21 -40.51 -20.80 -20.24
N PHE A 22 -39.82 -19.73 -19.86
CA PHE A 22 -38.37 -19.72 -19.70
C PHE A 22 -38.02 -19.75 -18.22
N PRO A 23 -36.94 -20.43 -17.81
CA PRO A 23 -36.46 -20.37 -16.45
C PRO A 23 -36.03 -18.94 -16.11
N VAL A 24 -36.61 -18.39 -15.05
CA VAL A 24 -36.26 -17.06 -14.52
C VAL A 24 -35.78 -17.19 -13.08
N GLN A 25 -34.88 -16.30 -12.68
CA GLN A 25 -34.40 -16.22 -11.30
C GLN A 25 -34.67 -14.84 -10.71
N LYS A 26 -35.15 -14.82 -9.47
CA LYS A 26 -35.38 -13.59 -8.72
C LYS A 26 -34.08 -13.11 -8.11
N VAL A 27 -33.67 -11.89 -8.43
CA VAL A 27 -32.51 -11.23 -7.83
C VAL A 27 -32.92 -10.62 -6.50
N VAL A 28 -32.19 -10.96 -5.44
CA VAL A 28 -32.35 -10.34 -4.10
C VAL A 28 -31.24 -9.31 -3.92
N LYS A 29 -31.57 -8.14 -3.40
CA LYS A 29 -30.59 -7.11 -3.06
C LYS A 29 -30.06 -7.40 -1.66
N GLU A 30 -28.76 -7.62 -1.56
CA GLU A 30 -28.06 -7.77 -0.29
C GLU A 30 -26.98 -6.69 -0.17
N ASN A 31 -26.77 -6.22 1.06
CA ASN A 31 -25.70 -5.28 1.33
C ASN A 31 -24.39 -6.06 1.39
N THR A 32 -23.44 -5.70 0.54
CA THR A 32 -22.08 -6.25 0.57
C THR A 32 -21.10 -5.16 0.94
N THR A 33 -20.07 -5.52 1.71
CA THR A 33 -18.93 -4.66 1.98
C THR A 33 -17.87 -4.94 0.93
N THR A 34 -17.39 -3.88 0.27
CA THR A 34 -16.29 -3.98 -0.69
C THR A 34 -15.03 -3.43 -0.06
N TYR A 35 -13.96 -4.23 -0.06
CA TYR A 35 -12.64 -3.82 0.39
C TYR A 35 -11.82 -3.34 -0.80
N GLN A 36 -11.03 -2.29 -0.59
CA GLN A 36 -10.07 -1.79 -1.56
C GLN A 36 -8.68 -1.96 -0.97
N GLU A 37 -7.84 -2.72 -1.66
CA GLU A 37 -6.47 -2.96 -1.25
C GLU A 37 -5.54 -2.03 -2.03
N TYR A 38 -4.69 -1.34 -1.30
CA TYR A 38 -3.70 -0.43 -1.87
C TYR A 38 -2.32 -0.84 -1.41
N SER A 39 -1.38 -0.93 -2.35
CA SER A 39 0.02 -1.08 -2.01
C SER A 39 0.55 0.20 -1.40
N ALA A 40 1.16 0.12 -0.22
CA ALA A 40 1.79 1.24 0.45
C ALA A 40 3.23 0.88 0.83
N ASN A 41 4.11 1.88 0.78
CA ASN A 41 5.47 1.76 1.28
C ASN A 41 5.55 2.42 2.65
N LEU A 42 6.06 1.69 3.65
CA LEU A 42 6.30 2.23 4.98
C LEU A 42 7.67 2.91 5.00
N GLN A 43 7.72 4.12 5.53
CA GLN A 43 8.96 4.88 5.74
C GLN A 43 9.00 5.37 7.18
N GLY A 44 10.22 5.49 7.73
CA GLY A 44 10.40 6.15 9.02
C GLY A 44 9.93 7.60 8.92
N GLN A 45 9.24 8.10 9.95
CA GLN A 45 8.75 9.49 9.99
C GLN A 45 9.88 10.50 9.74
N GLN A 46 11.10 10.17 10.15
CA GLN A 46 12.28 10.97 9.89
C GLN A 46 13.49 10.06 9.70
N ASN A 47 14.21 10.24 8.59
CA ASN A 47 15.49 9.60 8.35
C ASN A 47 16.57 10.68 8.35
N VAL A 48 17.43 10.71 9.37
CA VAL A 48 18.48 11.73 9.50
C VAL A 48 19.83 11.04 9.41
N GLU A 49 20.57 11.36 8.35
CA GLU A 49 21.96 10.95 8.24
C GLU A 49 22.86 11.90 9.04
N ILE A 50 23.63 11.34 9.99
CA ILE A 50 24.55 12.12 10.81
C ILE A 50 25.91 12.18 10.10
N ARG A 51 26.36 13.40 9.79
CA ARG A 51 27.67 13.65 9.18
C ARG A 51 28.47 14.64 10.04
N PRO A 52 29.79 14.47 10.16
CA PRO A 52 30.62 15.43 10.87
C PRO A 52 30.64 16.78 10.15
N LYS A 53 30.55 17.88 10.90
CA LYS A 53 30.59 19.25 10.35
C LYS A 53 32.01 19.74 10.04
N VAL A 54 33.00 19.11 10.67
CA VAL A 54 34.42 19.45 10.53
C VAL A 54 35.20 18.20 10.19
N SER A 55 36.27 18.36 9.44
CA SER A 55 37.19 17.26 9.13
C SER A 55 37.99 16.89 10.37
N GLY A 56 38.05 15.60 10.68
CA GLY A 56 38.75 15.05 11.85
C GLY A 56 38.72 13.53 11.85
N PHE A 57 39.43 12.93 12.80
CA PHE A 57 39.41 11.49 13.01
C PHE A 57 38.47 11.14 14.16
N ILE A 58 37.77 10.01 14.09
CA ILE A 58 36.96 9.53 15.22
C ILE A 58 37.92 9.09 16.33
N GLU A 59 37.80 9.73 17.49
CA GLU A 59 38.56 9.38 18.69
C GLU A 59 37.81 8.37 19.53
N GLN A 60 36.51 8.60 19.72
CA GLN A 60 35.67 7.77 20.56
C GLN A 60 34.24 7.68 20.02
N ILE A 61 33.66 6.49 20.12
CA ILE A 61 32.28 6.19 19.80
C ILE A 61 31.55 5.96 21.14
N PHE A 62 30.42 6.65 21.34
CA PHE A 62 29.64 6.56 22.59
C PHE A 62 28.33 5.80 22.44
N VAL A 63 28.04 5.30 21.24
CA VAL A 63 26.77 4.65 20.93
C VAL A 63 26.99 3.37 20.13
N ASP A 64 26.19 2.37 20.44
CA ASP A 64 26.18 1.10 19.75
C ASP A 64 25.17 1.10 18.60
N GLU A 65 25.38 0.22 17.62
CA GLU A 65 24.45 0.06 16.49
C GLU A 65 23.06 -0.37 16.98
N GLY A 66 22.02 0.30 16.49
CA GLY A 66 20.63 0.05 16.89
C GLY A 66 20.21 0.66 18.24
N GLN A 67 21.12 1.34 18.95
CA GLN A 67 20.80 2.00 20.20
C GLN A 67 19.84 3.19 19.99
N THR A 68 18.85 3.33 20.88
CA THR A 68 17.99 4.52 20.89
C THR A 68 18.74 5.71 21.47
N VAL A 69 18.80 6.80 20.69
CA VAL A 69 19.49 8.04 21.07
C VAL A 69 18.53 9.22 21.17
N ARG A 70 18.89 10.24 21.96
CA ARG A 70 18.08 11.45 22.14
C ARG A 70 18.77 12.68 21.52
N LYS A 71 17.97 13.69 21.18
CA LYS A 71 18.49 14.97 20.70
C LYS A 71 19.45 15.58 21.73
N GLY A 72 20.65 15.94 21.28
CA GLY A 72 21.70 16.53 22.12
C GLY A 72 22.63 15.52 22.79
N GLN A 73 22.37 14.22 22.67
CA GLN A 73 23.29 13.19 23.13
C GLN A 73 24.56 13.18 22.27
N VAL A 74 25.72 13.10 22.91
CA VAL A 74 27.00 12.96 22.22
C VAL A 74 27.09 11.55 21.64
N LEU A 75 27.28 11.44 20.33
CA LEU A 75 27.38 10.17 19.62
C LEU A 75 28.84 9.79 19.33
N PHE A 76 29.63 10.79 18.92
CA PHE A 76 31.02 10.62 18.50
C PHE A 76 31.87 11.77 19.03
N LYS A 77 33.10 11.46 19.46
CA LYS A 77 34.16 12.44 19.69
C LYS A 77 35.09 12.45 18.47
N LEU A 78 35.34 13.63 17.92
CA LEU A 78 36.29 13.82 16.83
C LEU A 78 37.53 14.50 17.37
N GLU A 79 38.70 13.98 17.01
CA GLU A 79 39.97 14.67 17.21
C GLU A 79 40.32 15.50 15.97
N THR A 80 40.64 16.77 16.23
CA THR A 80 40.98 17.76 15.21
C THR A 80 42.17 18.58 15.70
N ASN A 81 43.32 18.40 15.06
CA ASN A 81 44.55 19.09 15.45
C ASN A 81 44.45 20.62 15.26
N THR A 82 43.83 21.08 14.17
CA THR A 82 43.71 22.51 13.88
C THR A 82 42.76 23.21 14.85
N LEU A 83 41.58 22.64 15.07
CA LEU A 83 40.57 23.25 15.93
C LEU A 83 41.02 23.31 17.41
N SER A 84 41.74 22.29 17.88
CA SER A 84 42.27 22.27 19.25
C SER A 84 43.39 23.30 19.45
N GLN A 85 44.27 23.47 18.46
CA GLN A 85 45.30 24.51 18.45
C GLN A 85 44.68 25.91 18.43
N ASP A 86 43.72 26.16 17.55
CA ASP A 86 43.03 27.45 17.44
C ASP A 86 42.29 27.80 18.74
N ALA A 87 41.61 26.83 19.36
CA ALA A 87 40.95 27.02 20.64
C ALA A 87 41.94 27.32 21.78
N GLY A 88 43.11 26.69 21.77
CA GLY A 88 44.19 26.98 22.71
C GLY A 88 44.73 28.40 22.57
N ALA A 89 45.00 28.83 21.33
CA ALA A 89 45.45 30.17 21.02
C ALA A 89 44.42 31.24 21.43
N ALA A 90 43.13 31.01 21.13
CA ALA A 90 42.05 31.91 21.50
C ALA A 90 41.88 32.06 23.03
N LYS A 91 42.04 30.96 23.78
CA LYS A 91 41.99 31.00 25.26
C LYS A 91 43.14 31.78 25.88
N ALA A 92 44.32 31.76 25.25
CA ALA A 92 45.50 32.48 25.72
C ALA A 92 45.49 33.97 25.33
N ALA A 93 44.64 34.36 24.39
CA ALA A 93 44.48 35.74 23.94
C ALA A 93 43.56 36.59 24.84
N VAL A 94 42.97 36.00 25.90
CA VAL A 94 42.09 36.66 26.88
C VAL A 94 42.80 36.83 28.21
#